data_AF-A0A2V9UD03-F1
#
_entry.id   AF-A0A2V9UD03-F1
#
_cell.length_a   1.000
_cell.length_b   1.000
_cell.length_c   1.000
_cell.angle_alpha   90.00
_cell.angle_beta   90.00
_cell.angle_gamma   90.00
#
_symmetry.space_group_name_H-M   'P 1'
#
loop_
_entity.id
_entity.type
_entity.pdbx_description
1 polymer ?
#
loop_
_entity_poly.entity_id
_entity_poly.type
_entity_poly.pdbx_seq_one_letter_code
_entity_poly.pdbx_strand_id
1 'polypeptide(L)'
;MPTHKAENGMWLHAMRLPLGCGWQGYCTAPGYDGVIPEAQRLQEECSLGYSSTCPRLPADRAWDAIRFAVSRENESLIQLVYVCEKSHLPAEHGNLEYRVQDAQWVVAHADPRIQKKAECFLDSWLQKKRPSFSSENESENIHEQS
;
A
#
# COMPACT_ATOMS: atom_id res chain seq x y z
N MET A 1 -8.00 -7.64 0.44
CA MET A 1 -6.64 -7.97 0.86
C MET A 1 -5.69 -7.77 -0.30
N PRO A 2 -4.71 -6.85 -0.20
CA PRO A 2 -3.65 -6.75 -1.19
C PRO A 2 -2.70 -7.97 -1.09
N THR A 3 -2.27 -8.49 -2.24
CA THR A 3 -1.38 -9.67 -2.32
C THR A 3 -0.10 -9.39 -3.11
N HIS A 4 -0.17 -8.59 -4.18
CA HIS A 4 0.98 -8.24 -5.02
C HIS A 4 0.83 -6.84 -5.60
N LYS A 5 1.96 -6.23 -5.99
CA LYS A 5 1.98 -4.90 -6.61
C LYS A 5 1.38 -4.95 -8.01
N ALA A 6 0.74 -3.86 -8.41
CA ALA A 6 0.28 -3.70 -9.78
C ALA A 6 1.43 -3.18 -10.66
N GLU A 7 1.76 -3.91 -11.71
CA GLU A 7 2.94 -3.62 -12.56
C GLU A 7 2.61 -2.75 -13.79
N ASN A 8 1.33 -2.60 -14.15
CA ASN A 8 0.91 -2.17 -15.49
C ASN A 8 0.57 -0.67 -15.62
N GLY A 9 1.16 0.22 -14.83
CA GLY A 9 0.86 1.67 -14.95
C GLY A 9 -0.61 2.02 -14.73
N MET A 10 -1.36 1.17 -14.01
CA MET A 10 -2.79 1.30 -13.76
C MET A 10 -3.17 2.64 -13.11
N TRP A 11 -2.24 3.33 -12.46
CA TRP A 11 -2.48 4.66 -11.91
C TRP A 11 -1.39 5.63 -12.40
N LEU A 12 -1.81 6.71 -13.06
CA LEU A 12 -0.92 7.79 -13.52
C LEU A 12 -0.06 8.38 -12.38
N HIS A 13 -0.60 8.41 -11.16
CA HIS A 13 0.08 8.89 -9.97
C HIS A 13 0.02 7.86 -8.84
N ALA A 14 0.53 6.65 -9.08
CA ALA A 14 0.50 5.54 -8.12
C ALA A 14 1.05 5.91 -6.73
N MET A 15 2.02 6.82 -6.65
CA MET A 15 2.59 7.31 -5.38
C MET A 15 1.62 8.07 -4.49
N ARG A 16 0.50 8.55 -5.03
CA ARG A 16 -0.56 9.24 -4.27
C ARG A 16 -1.59 8.29 -3.66
N LEU A 17 -1.49 6.99 -3.96
CA LEU A 17 -2.37 5.99 -3.39
C LEU A 17 -2.07 5.78 -1.90
N PRO A 18 -3.07 5.35 -1.09
CA PRO A 18 -2.92 5.20 0.35
C PRO A 18 -1.79 4.25 0.79
N LEU A 19 -1.42 3.28 -0.07
CA LEU A 19 -0.35 2.31 0.21
C LEU A 19 0.97 2.65 -0.49
N GLY A 20 1.12 3.86 -1.04
CA GLY A 20 2.31 4.31 -1.75
C GLY A 20 2.47 3.77 -3.17
N CYS A 21 1.70 2.77 -3.57
CA CYS A 21 1.55 2.32 -4.96
C CYS A 21 0.23 1.56 -5.15
N GLY A 22 -0.02 1.09 -6.37
CA GLY A 22 -1.16 0.21 -6.67
C GLY A 22 -0.90 -1.22 -6.22
N TRP A 23 -1.93 -1.87 -5.67
CA TRP A 23 -1.89 -3.26 -5.24
C TRP A 23 -3.09 -4.02 -5.76
N GLN A 24 -2.85 -5.23 -6.24
CA GLN A 24 -3.88 -6.20 -6.60
C GLN A 24 -4.12 -7.19 -5.46
N GLY A 25 -5.24 -7.90 -5.53
CA GLY A 25 -5.57 -8.96 -4.57
C GLY A 25 -7.04 -9.33 -4.58
N TYR A 26 -7.54 -9.85 -3.47
CA TYR A 26 -8.92 -10.35 -3.36
C TYR A 26 -9.78 -9.49 -2.43
N CYS A 27 -11.09 -9.56 -2.56
CA CYS A 27 -12.05 -8.87 -1.71
C CYS A 27 -12.20 -9.61 -0.36
N THR A 28 -12.43 -8.85 0.71
CA THR A 28 -12.68 -9.37 2.07
C THR A 28 -14.00 -8.82 2.61
N ALA A 29 -14.88 -8.39 1.72
CA ALA A 29 -16.23 -8.00 2.09
C ALA A 29 -17.07 -9.28 2.25
N PRO A 30 -17.97 -9.34 3.26
CA PRO A 30 -18.82 -10.50 3.48
C PRO A 30 -19.56 -10.93 2.20
N GLY A 31 -19.46 -12.20 1.85
CA GLY A 31 -20.09 -12.77 0.64
C GLY A 31 -19.27 -12.61 -0.64
N TYR A 32 -18.12 -11.93 -0.57
CA TYR A 32 -17.17 -11.78 -1.68
C TYR A 32 -15.75 -12.18 -1.27
N ASP A 33 -15.59 -12.88 -0.14
CA ASP A 33 -14.32 -13.34 0.37
C ASP A 33 -13.57 -14.18 -0.67
N GLY A 34 -12.34 -13.77 -0.98
CA GLY A 34 -11.50 -14.45 -1.98
C GLY A 34 -11.78 -14.06 -3.44
N VAL A 35 -12.84 -13.30 -3.73
CA VAL A 35 -13.15 -12.83 -5.09
C VAL A 35 -12.16 -11.75 -5.51
N ILE A 36 -11.49 -11.93 -6.65
CA ILE A 36 -10.61 -10.92 -7.24
C ILE A 36 -11.47 -9.82 -7.87
N PRO A 37 -11.39 -8.55 -7.42
CA PRO A 37 -12.08 -7.44 -8.07
C PRO A 37 -11.57 -7.21 -9.50
N GLU A 38 -12.46 -6.75 -10.36
CA GLU A 38 -12.12 -6.34 -11.72
C GLU A 38 -11.14 -5.15 -11.69
N ALA A 39 -10.23 -5.08 -12.67
CA ALA A 39 -9.16 -4.07 -12.68
C ALA A 39 -9.69 -2.63 -12.57
N GLN A 40 -10.77 -2.30 -13.29
CA GLN A 40 -11.43 -1.00 -13.23
C GLN A 40 -11.94 -0.68 -11.81
N ARG A 41 -12.63 -1.64 -11.18
CA ARG A 41 -13.14 -1.48 -9.81
C ARG A 41 -12.02 -1.28 -8.79
N LEU A 42 -10.93 -2.02 -8.95
CA LEU A 42 -9.75 -1.85 -8.12
C LEU A 42 -9.15 -0.44 -8.29
N GLN A 43 -9.09 0.05 -9.53
CA GLN A 43 -8.49 1.33 -9.92
C GLN A 43 -9.30 2.54 -9.42
N GLU A 44 -10.61 2.50 -9.63
CA GLU A 44 -11.53 3.63 -9.41
C GLU A 44 -12.14 3.64 -8.01
N GLU A 45 -12.11 2.52 -7.29
CA GLU A 45 -12.81 2.37 -6.01
C GLU A 45 -11.90 1.83 -4.90
N CYS A 46 -11.66 0.52 -4.88
CA CYS A 46 -11.11 -0.19 -3.72
C CYS A 46 -9.72 0.28 -3.28
N SER A 47 -8.94 0.87 -4.19
CA SER A 47 -7.57 1.34 -3.90
C SER A 47 -7.49 2.79 -3.41
N LEU A 48 -8.59 3.56 -3.41
CA LEU A 48 -8.56 5.00 -3.12
C LEU A 48 -8.74 5.36 -1.63
N GLY A 49 -9.05 4.37 -0.80
CA GLY A 49 -9.32 4.55 0.64
C GLY A 49 -10.80 4.74 0.92
N TYR A 50 -11.39 5.86 0.48
CA TYR A 50 -12.84 6.07 0.54
C TYR A 50 -13.49 5.65 -0.77
N SER A 51 -14.16 4.50 -0.77
CA SER A 51 -15.08 4.15 -1.85
C SER A 51 -16.50 4.55 -1.45
N SER A 52 -17.23 5.17 -2.37
CA SER A 52 -18.67 5.44 -2.22
C SER A 52 -19.53 4.62 -3.19
N THR A 53 -18.92 4.00 -4.19
CA THR A 53 -19.63 3.36 -5.32
C THR A 53 -19.47 1.85 -5.37
N CYS A 54 -18.53 1.26 -4.62
CA CYS A 54 -18.37 -0.18 -4.61
C CYS A 54 -19.59 -0.86 -3.96
N PRO A 55 -20.35 -1.68 -4.69
CA PRO A 55 -21.56 -2.32 -4.15
C PRO A 55 -21.25 -3.39 -3.10
N ARG A 56 -19.99 -3.81 -3.02
CA ARG A 56 -19.50 -4.80 -2.05
C ARG A 56 -19.12 -4.13 -0.71
N LEU A 57 -19.08 -2.80 -0.63
CA LEU A 57 -18.70 -2.10 0.59
C LEU A 57 -19.76 -2.31 1.67
N PRO A 58 -19.43 -2.90 2.84
CA PRO A 58 -20.42 -3.16 3.88
C PRO A 58 -21.02 -1.87 4.43
N ALA A 59 -22.36 -1.80 4.53
CA ALA A 59 -23.03 -0.61 5.08
C ALA A 59 -22.67 -0.40 6.56
N ASP A 60 -22.74 -1.47 7.34
CA ASP A 60 -22.22 -1.50 8.71
C ASP A 60 -20.74 -1.91 8.70
N ARG A 61 -19.88 -1.00 9.17
CA ARG A 61 -18.43 -1.17 9.21
C ARG A 61 -17.83 -0.21 10.23
N ALA A 62 -16.81 -0.69 10.95
CA ALA A 62 -16.10 0.09 11.96
C ALA A 62 -15.41 1.33 11.37
N TRP A 63 -14.82 1.19 10.17
CA TRP A 63 -14.04 2.25 9.52
C TRP A 63 -14.30 2.29 8.01
N ASP A 64 -14.10 3.46 7.41
CA ASP A 64 -14.28 3.70 5.99
C ASP A 64 -12.95 3.65 5.24
N ALA A 65 -11.89 4.16 5.86
CA ALA A 65 -10.55 4.19 5.29
C ALA A 65 -9.49 3.96 6.38
N ILE A 66 -8.27 3.65 5.92
CA ILE A 66 -7.09 3.60 6.78
C ILE A 66 -5.93 4.33 6.11
N ARG A 67 -5.19 5.10 6.90
CA ARG A 67 -4.00 5.84 6.50
C ARG A 67 -2.79 5.31 7.26
N PHE A 68 -1.64 5.36 6.62
CA PHE A 68 -0.36 5.02 7.23
C PHE A 68 0.65 6.14 6.95
N ALA A 69 1.55 6.33 7.91
CA ALA A 69 2.74 7.18 7.73
C ALA A 69 3.90 6.59 8.52
N VAL A 70 5.13 6.81 8.04
CA VAL A 70 6.33 6.57 8.86
C VAL A 70 6.47 7.73 9.85
N SER A 71 6.43 7.45 11.14
CA SER A 71 6.56 8.47 12.19
C SER A 71 7.99 8.57 12.74
N ARG A 72 8.72 7.46 12.74
CA ARG A 72 10.15 7.40 13.13
C ARG A 72 10.86 6.32 12.31
N GLU A 73 12.13 6.56 12.02
CA GLU A 73 13.00 5.58 11.39
C GLU A 73 14.44 5.71 11.91
N ASN A 74 15.11 4.57 12.03
CA ASN A 74 16.55 4.46 12.20
C ASN A 74 17.04 3.14 11.58
N GLU A 75 18.33 2.83 11.73
CA GLU A 75 18.94 1.64 11.12
C GLU A 75 18.36 0.30 11.60
N SER A 76 17.78 0.24 12.81
CA SER A 76 17.28 -1.00 13.41
C SER A 76 15.74 -1.08 13.46
N LEU A 77 15.03 0.05 13.47
CA LEU A 77 13.59 0.13 13.69
C LEU A 77 12.91 1.17 12.81
N ILE A 78 11.76 0.80 12.24
CA ILE A 78 10.83 1.70 11.57
C ILE A 78 9.51 1.67 12.33
N GLN A 79 9.03 2.85 12.73
CA GLN A 79 7.73 3.01 13.36
C GLN A 79 6.74 3.59 12.34
N LEU A 80 5.62 2.88 12.17
CA LEU A 80 4.46 3.41 11.46
C LEU A 80 3.44 3.95 12.45
N VAL A 81 2.75 5.01 12.06
CA VAL A 81 1.45 5.39 12.64
C VAL A 81 0.35 4.98 11.66
N TYR A 82 -0.72 4.39 12.17
CA TYR A 82 -1.95 4.16 11.40
C TYR A 82 -3.08 5.00 11.96
N VAL A 83 -3.99 5.43 11.08
CA VAL A 83 -5.25 6.09 11.44
C VAL A 83 -6.37 5.41 10.68
N CYS A 84 -7.28 4.78 11.41
CA CYS A 84 -8.56 4.34 10.90
C CYS A 84 -9.53 5.51 10.96
N GLU A 85 -10.19 5.79 9.84
CA GLU A 85 -11.07 6.94 9.70
C GLU A 85 -12.52 6.50 9.52
N LYS A 86 -13.46 7.25 10.11
CA LYS A 86 -14.89 7.11 9.92
C LYS A 86 -15.47 8.47 9.55
N SER A 87 -16.21 8.56 8.46
CA SER A 87 -16.80 9.80 7.95
C SER A 87 -15.78 10.94 7.82
N HIS A 88 -14.57 10.63 7.33
CA HIS A 88 -13.45 11.57 7.18
C HIS A 88 -12.86 12.11 8.50
N LEU A 89 -13.18 11.50 9.64
CA LEU A 89 -12.63 11.85 10.94
C LEU A 89 -11.80 10.68 11.50
N PRO A 90 -10.72 10.95 12.27
CA PRO A 90 -10.01 9.91 12.99
C PRO A 90 -10.96 9.20 13.98
N ALA A 91 -11.04 7.89 13.88
CA ALA A 91 -11.86 7.05 14.76
C ALA A 91 -11.00 6.16 15.66
N GLU A 92 -9.89 5.64 15.13
CA GLU A 92 -8.89 4.89 15.87
C GLU A 92 -7.50 5.18 15.30
N HIS A 93 -6.46 5.14 16.13
CA HIS A 93 -5.10 5.24 15.67
C HIS A 93 -4.15 4.48 16.60
N GLY A 94 -2.97 4.14 16.09
CA GLY A 94 -1.95 3.47 16.88
C GLY A 94 -0.60 3.45 16.18
N ASN A 95 0.36 2.80 16.83
CA ASN A 95 1.71 2.63 16.31
C ASN A 95 1.96 1.16 15.99
N LEU A 96 2.69 0.92 14.90
CA LEU A 96 3.24 -0.37 14.52
C LEU A 96 4.75 -0.24 14.44
N GLU A 97 5.47 -1.29 14.78
CA GLU A 97 6.93 -1.27 14.84
C GLU A 97 7.50 -2.44 14.05
N TYR A 98 8.40 -2.12 13.13
CA TYR A 98 9.09 -3.07 12.27
C TYR A 98 10.58 -3.01 12.52
N ARG A 99 11.18 -4.15 12.86
CA ARG A 99 12.62 -4.32 13.03
C ARG A 99 13.27 -4.66 11.70
N VAL A 100 14.25 -3.86 11.32
CA VAL A 100 14.92 -3.94 10.01
C VAL A 100 15.82 -5.16 9.90
N GLN A 101 16.59 -5.46 10.96
CA GLN A 101 17.62 -6.51 10.95
C GLN A 101 17.07 -7.89 10.60
N ASP A 102 15.94 -8.26 11.21
CA ASP A 102 15.33 -9.59 11.05
C ASP A 102 14.12 -9.56 10.10
N ALA A 103 13.78 -8.39 9.56
CA ALA A 103 12.58 -8.16 8.76
C ALA A 103 11.27 -8.60 9.47
N GLN A 104 11.09 -8.21 10.74
CA GLN A 104 9.97 -8.64 11.58
C GLN A 104 9.18 -7.49 12.19
N TRP A 105 7.86 -7.67 12.32
CA TRP A 105 7.01 -6.78 13.10
C TRP A 105 7.15 -7.09 14.60
N VAL A 106 7.61 -6.11 15.37
CA VAL A 106 7.72 -6.17 16.84
C VAL A 106 6.39 -5.79 17.49
N VAL A 107 5.73 -4.79 16.90
CA VAL A 107 4.36 -4.38 17.26
C VAL A 107 3.53 -4.45 15.98
N ALA A 108 2.64 -5.44 15.91
CA ALA A 108 1.74 -5.68 14.79
C ALA A 108 0.30 -5.30 15.16
N HIS A 109 -0.51 -5.04 14.14
CA HIS A 109 -1.93 -4.80 14.32
C HIS A 109 -2.68 -6.13 14.54
N ALA A 110 -3.67 -6.15 15.43
CA ALA A 110 -4.44 -7.37 15.72
C ALA A 110 -5.35 -7.81 14.54
N ASP A 111 -5.95 -6.84 13.82
CA ASP A 111 -6.68 -7.13 12.57
C ASP A 111 -5.69 -7.46 11.43
N PRO A 112 -5.73 -8.69 10.88
CA PRO A 112 -4.80 -9.13 9.83
C PRO A 112 -4.96 -8.36 8.52
N ARG A 113 -6.13 -7.76 8.26
CA ARG A 113 -6.38 -6.94 7.06
C ARG A 113 -5.65 -5.61 7.16
N ILE A 114 -5.66 -5.00 8.35
CA ILE A 114 -4.90 -3.77 8.61
C ILE A 114 -3.41 -4.06 8.60
N GLN A 115 -2.99 -5.14 9.27
CA GLN A 115 -1.59 -5.56 9.29
C GLN A 115 -1.06 -5.78 7.86
N LYS A 116 -1.83 -6.46 7.01
CA LYS A 116 -1.41 -6.67 5.62
C LYS A 116 -1.29 -5.37 4.82
N LYS A 117 -2.19 -4.40 5.05
CA LYS A 117 -2.08 -3.08 4.42
C LYS A 117 -0.85 -2.31 4.93
N ALA A 118 -0.49 -2.44 6.21
CA ALA A 118 0.72 -1.86 6.78
C ALA A 118 1.99 -2.44 6.13
N GLU A 119 2.05 -3.76 5.92
CA GLU A 119 3.11 -4.42 5.16
C GLU A 119 3.25 -3.87 3.74
N CYS A 120 2.13 -3.76 3.03
CA CYS A 120 2.12 -3.21 1.67
C CYS A 120 2.57 -1.75 1.63
N PHE A 121 2.15 -0.93 2.58
CA PHE A 121 2.60 0.45 2.70
C PHE A 121 4.12 0.51 2.96
N LEU A 122 4.61 -0.28 3.92
CA LEU A 122 6.03 -0.32 4.29
C LEU A 122 6.90 -0.78 3.11
N ASP A 123 6.49 -1.81 2.38
CA ASP A 123 7.21 -2.30 1.20
C ASP A 123 7.30 -1.22 0.11
N SER A 124 6.20 -0.54 -0.20
CA SER A 124 6.22 0.62 -1.13
C SER A 124 7.16 1.73 -0.66
N TRP A 125 7.16 2.03 0.63
CA TRP A 125 7.99 3.08 1.20
C TRP A 125 9.49 2.72 1.19
N LEU A 126 9.84 1.47 1.53
CA LEU A 126 11.22 0.97 1.51
C LEU A 126 11.82 0.99 0.10
N GLN A 127 11.03 0.59 -0.91
CA GLN A 127 11.46 0.63 -2.31
C GLN A 127 11.69 2.07 -2.80
N LYS A 128 10.88 3.03 -2.35
CA LYS A 128 11.13 4.45 -2.66
C LYS A 128 12.43 4.96 -2.04
N LYS A 129 12.74 4.53 -0.81
CA LYS A 129 13.93 4.97 -0.07
C LYS A 129 15.23 4.38 -0.60
N ARG A 130 15.16 3.19 -1.19
CA ARG A 130 16.28 2.52 -1.86
C ARG A 130 16.13 2.75 -3.36
N PRO A 131 16.64 3.86 -3.93
CA PRO A 131 16.59 4.03 -5.37
C PRO A 131 17.21 2.78 -6.00
N SER A 132 16.40 2.06 -6.78
CA SER A 132 16.89 1.00 -7.65
C SER A 132 17.94 1.64 -8.54
N PHE A 133 19.21 1.26 -8.38
CA PHE A 133 20.20 1.51 -9.42
C PHE A 133 19.77 0.65 -10.63
N SER A 134 18.98 1.24 -11.52
CA SER A 134 18.77 0.71 -12.86
C SER A 134 20.04 1.01 -13.65
N SER A 135 20.95 0.03 -13.69
CA SER A 135 21.99 -0.06 -14.70
C SER A 135 21.32 -0.34 -16.05
N GLU A 136 21.28 0.64 -16.94
CA GLU A 136 21.23 0.48 -18.40
C GLU A 136 21.26 1.87 -19.05
N ASN A 137 22.46 2.28 -19.48
CA ASN A 137 22.66 3.28 -20.53
C ASN A 137 23.96 2.86 -21.25
N GLU A 138 23.86 1.76 -22.01
CA GLU A 138 24.90 1.34 -22.95
C GLU A 138 24.27 1.27 -24.34
N SER A 139 24.27 2.41 -25.03
CA SER A 139 24.16 2.63 -26.49
C SER A 139 23.95 4.13 -26.68
N GLU A 140 24.65 4.90 -27.51
CA GLU A 140 25.68 4.70 -28.52
C GLU A 140 26.39 6.05 -28.63
N ASN A 141 27.72 6.08 -28.63
CA ASN A 141 28.43 7.13 -29.34
C ASN A 141 29.87 6.68 -29.62
N ILE A 142 30.42 7.19 -30.73
CA ILE A 142 31.75 6.91 -31.34
C ILE A 142 31.66 5.73 -32.34
N HIS A 143 31.66 5.93 -33.66
CA HIS A 143 32.67 6.68 -34.41
C HIS A 143 32.15 7.14 -35.80
N GLU A 144 32.02 8.45 -35.99
CA GLU A 144 32.33 9.10 -37.27
C GLU A 144 33.85 9.29 -37.32
N GLN A 145 34.51 8.80 -38.39
CA GLN A 145 35.64 9.39 -39.12
C GLN A 145 36.47 8.31 -39.83
N SER A 146 36.26 8.14 -41.14
CA SER A 146 37.29 8.11 -42.21
C SER A 146 36.64 7.88 -43.56
#